data_AF-J3DR70-F1
#
_entry.id   AF-J3DR70-F1
#
_cell.length_a   1.000
_cell.length_b   1.000
_cell.length_c   1.000
_cell.angle_alpha   90.00
_cell.angle_beta   90.00
_cell.angle_gamma   90.00
#
_symmetry.space_group_name_H-M   'P 1'
#
loop_
_entity.id
_entity.type
_entity.pdbx_description
1 polymer ?
#
loop_
_entity_poly.entity_id
_entity_poly.type
_entity_poly.pdbx_seq_one_letter_code
_entity_poly.pdbx_strand_id
1 'polypeptide(L)'
;MAWGIIANISTWISLIAFLAATAAWVFKVHSARDERLIRTATTEQQATLVRKVLATTDINTDKLTKDQQYKLALEQTQNRVKTFKITAIVVCFLATIALSVTTFAIYMNTTIDPPPDNEARFDVKFESIKYFKVGKQIRAQLTLHAFPLTNKNTEAATIFTGKIDVHNEDLYDKTIDTSNLTCKEIKSCLYAKVFEEYTNDPIIVKGGNPNPVNITSIFDIPPSVKLIRIWFAFYQKEANNNNLCTIDTVKPPLKEEIPYLKVITTKGEDTTDKCWQATDVIIQPVAL
;
A
#
# COMPACT_ATOMS: atom_id res chain seq x y z
N MET A 1 -3.90 -38.75 7.03
CA MET A 1 -4.57 -37.63 6.32
C MET A 1 -4.52 -36.28 7.05
N ALA A 2 -3.86 -36.12 8.21
CA ALA A 2 -3.82 -34.82 8.92
C ALA A 2 -2.53 -33.98 8.71
N TRP A 3 -1.54 -34.49 7.98
CA TRP A 3 -0.21 -33.84 7.90
C TRP A 3 -0.13 -32.66 6.91
N GLY A 4 -1.09 -32.52 5.99
CA GLY A 4 -1.08 -31.46 4.95
C GLY A 4 -1.57 -30.09 5.40
N ILE A 5 -2.24 -29.99 6.56
CA ILE A 5 -2.82 -28.71 7.03
C ILE A 5 -1.74 -27.79 7.64
N ILE A 6 -0.69 -28.37 8.22
CA ILE A 6 0.37 -27.61 8.91
C ILE A 6 1.24 -26.85 7.90
N ALA A 7 1.41 -27.37 6.67
CA ALA A 7 2.26 -26.77 5.65
C ALA A 7 1.66 -25.52 4.96
N ASN A 8 0.34 -25.28 5.09
CA ASN A 8 -0.34 -24.12 4.49
C ASN A 8 -0.52 -22.93 5.44
N ILE A 9 0.07 -23.00 6.63
CA ILE A 9 0.13 -21.86 7.57
C ILE A 9 1.36 -21.02 7.22
N SER A 10 1.44 -20.49 5.99
CA SER A 10 2.56 -19.64 5.56
C SER A 10 2.39 -18.17 5.98
N THR A 11 1.20 -17.79 6.44
CA THR A 11 0.89 -16.43 6.88
C THR A 11 0.61 -16.39 8.37
N TRP A 12 1.22 -15.44 9.08
CA TRP A 12 1.03 -15.22 10.51
C TRP A 12 -0.46 -15.09 10.91
N ILE A 13 -1.31 -14.64 9.99
CA ILE A 13 -2.77 -14.56 10.15
C ILE A 13 -3.41 -15.95 10.37
N SER A 14 -3.03 -16.93 9.55
CA SER A 14 -3.55 -18.31 9.67
C SER A 14 -3.13 -18.99 10.98
N LEU A 15 -1.96 -18.64 11.52
CA LEU A 15 -1.48 -19.10 12.83
C LEU A 15 -2.37 -18.55 13.97
N ILE A 16 -2.70 -17.26 13.93
CA ILE A 16 -3.56 -16.62 14.93
C ILE A 16 -4.97 -17.23 14.90
N ALA A 17 -5.54 -17.43 13.70
CA ALA A 17 -6.85 -18.07 13.55
C ALA A 17 -6.87 -19.49 14.13
N PHE A 18 -5.82 -20.27 13.91
CA PHE A 18 -5.67 -21.61 14.47
C PHE A 18 -5.59 -21.61 16.01
N LEU A 19 -4.82 -20.70 16.58
CA LEU A 19 -4.72 -20.56 18.05
C LEU A 19 -6.07 -20.18 18.67
N ALA A 20 -6.80 -19.23 18.05
CA ALA A 20 -8.12 -18.82 18.52
C ALA A 20 -9.13 -19.99 18.45
N ALA A 21 -9.14 -20.75 17.34
CA ALA A 21 -10.00 -21.92 17.19
C ALA A 21 -9.70 -23.01 18.24
N THR A 22 -8.41 -23.24 18.52
CA THR A 22 -7.97 -24.21 19.52
C THR A 22 -8.40 -23.79 20.93
N ALA A 23 -8.21 -22.52 21.29
CA ALA A 23 -8.65 -21.99 22.58
C ALA A 23 -10.17 -22.08 22.76
N ALA A 24 -10.94 -21.71 21.73
CA ALA A 24 -12.41 -21.82 21.74
C ALA A 24 -12.88 -23.28 21.90
N TRP A 25 -12.21 -24.22 21.23
CA TRP A 25 -12.52 -25.64 21.35
C TRP A 25 -12.28 -26.17 22.76
N VAL A 26 -11.13 -25.85 23.36
CA VAL A 26 -10.80 -26.25 24.75
C VAL A 26 -11.84 -25.72 25.73
N PHE A 27 -12.25 -24.46 25.59
CA PHE A 27 -13.28 -23.85 26.44
C PHE A 27 -14.65 -24.55 26.33
N LYS A 28 -15.03 -24.92 25.10
CA LYS A 28 -16.27 -25.67 24.82
C LYS A 28 -16.24 -27.04 25.49
N VAL A 29 -15.12 -27.77 25.39
CA VAL A 29 -14.97 -29.10 25.98
C VAL A 29 -15.04 -29.03 27.50
N HIS A 30 -14.39 -28.04 28.12
CA HIS A 30 -14.42 -27.89 29.57
C HIS A 30 -15.84 -27.60 30.08
N SER A 31 -16.53 -26.65 29.44
CA SER A 31 -17.92 -26.27 29.79
C SER A 31 -18.89 -27.44 29.68
N ALA A 32 -18.77 -28.26 28.63
CA ALA A 32 -19.62 -29.44 28.45
C ALA A 32 -19.35 -30.55 29.49
N ARG A 33 -18.11 -30.61 30.02
CA ARG A 33 -17.73 -31.57 31.04
C ARG A 33 -18.34 -31.20 32.40
N ASP A 34 -18.31 -29.92 32.74
CA ASP A 34 -18.89 -29.40 33.98
C ASP A 34 -20.42 -29.54 34.00
N GLU A 35 -21.08 -29.29 32.86
CA GLU A 35 -22.53 -29.46 32.73
C GLU A 35 -22.95 -30.93 32.93
N ARG A 36 -22.18 -31.89 32.40
CA ARG A 36 -22.43 -33.32 32.62
C ARG A 36 -22.24 -33.73 34.07
N LEU A 37 -21.18 -33.27 34.73
CA LEU A 37 -20.90 -33.57 36.13
C LEU A 37 -22.00 -33.07 37.07
N ILE A 38 -22.56 -31.89 36.80
CA ILE A 38 -23.67 -31.32 37.58
C ILE A 38 -24.97 -32.12 37.35
N ARG A 39 -25.21 -32.57 36.10
CA ARG A 39 -26.44 -33.29 35.74
C ARG A 39 -26.49 -34.73 36.25
N THR A 40 -25.33 -35.37 36.46
CA THR A 40 -25.26 -36.77 36.92
C THR A 40 -24.95 -36.92 38.41
N ALA A 41 -24.71 -35.84 39.15
CA ALA A 41 -24.43 -35.90 40.57
C ALA A 41 -25.68 -36.29 41.39
N THR A 42 -25.56 -37.34 42.22
CA THR A 42 -26.57 -37.76 43.18
C THR A 42 -26.79 -36.72 44.29
N THR A 43 -27.98 -36.69 44.88
CA THR A 43 -28.46 -35.68 45.85
C THR A 43 -27.56 -35.48 47.07
N GLU A 44 -26.77 -36.48 47.45
CA GLU A 44 -25.81 -36.39 48.55
C GLU A 44 -24.50 -35.65 48.18
N GLN A 45 -24.02 -35.78 46.94
CA GLN A 45 -22.79 -35.13 46.47
C GLN A 45 -23.00 -33.68 46.01
N GLN A 46 -24.23 -33.31 45.62
CA GLN A 46 -24.59 -31.94 45.26
C GLN A 46 -24.32 -30.94 46.39
N ALA A 47 -24.56 -31.32 47.65
CA ALA A 47 -24.33 -30.44 48.80
C ALA A 47 -22.85 -30.06 48.97
N THR A 48 -21.93 -30.97 48.68
CA THR A 48 -20.48 -30.75 48.80
C THR A 48 -19.94 -29.88 47.66
N LEU A 49 -20.46 -30.07 46.44
CA LEU A 49 -20.08 -29.25 45.29
C LEU A 49 -20.60 -27.81 45.41
N VAL A 50 -21.86 -27.64 45.83
CA VAL A 50 -22.49 -26.32 46.04
C VAL A 50 -21.76 -25.54 47.13
N ARG A 51 -21.34 -26.19 48.23
CA ARG A 51 -20.48 -25.55 49.25
C ARG A 51 -19.15 -25.05 48.71
N LYS A 52 -18.50 -25.78 47.80
CA LYS A 52 -17.18 -25.38 47.25
C LYS A 52 -17.28 -24.19 46.28
N VAL A 53 -18.39 -24.07 45.55
CA VAL A 53 -18.67 -22.94 44.65
C VAL A 53 -19.17 -21.71 45.41
N LEU A 54 -19.94 -21.91 46.49
CA LEU A 54 -20.37 -20.83 47.36
C LEU A 54 -19.22 -20.29 48.24
N ALA A 55 -18.26 -21.13 48.64
CA ALA A 55 -17.10 -20.68 49.43
C ALA A 55 -16.19 -19.67 48.68
N THR A 56 -16.19 -19.67 47.34
CA THR A 56 -15.42 -18.71 46.54
C THR A 56 -16.18 -17.42 46.25
N THR A 57 -17.46 -17.33 46.62
CA THR A 57 -18.30 -16.16 46.37
C THR A 57 -18.87 -15.71 47.71
N ASP A 58 -18.35 -14.59 48.25
CA ASP A 58 -18.55 -14.08 49.62
C ASP A 58 -20.01 -13.64 49.93
N ILE A 59 -20.96 -14.55 49.73
CA ILE A 59 -22.40 -14.33 49.87
C ILE A 59 -22.87 -15.13 51.08
N ASN A 60 -23.40 -14.42 52.08
CA ASN A 60 -23.92 -15.01 53.30
C ASN A 60 -25.14 -15.90 52.97
N THR A 61 -24.96 -17.23 53.02
CA THR A 61 -25.97 -18.21 52.60
C THR A 61 -26.79 -18.81 53.75
N ASP A 62 -26.60 -18.30 54.97
CA ASP A 62 -27.12 -18.87 56.22
C ASP A 62 -28.65 -18.93 56.32
N LYS A 63 -29.38 -18.26 55.41
CA LYS A 63 -30.85 -18.22 55.38
C LYS A 63 -31.50 -18.80 54.11
N LEU A 64 -30.73 -19.40 53.21
CA LEU A 64 -31.25 -19.92 51.94
C LEU A 64 -31.50 -21.43 52.01
N THR A 65 -32.67 -21.86 51.56
CA THR A 65 -32.99 -23.28 51.36
C THR A 65 -32.12 -23.90 50.26
N LYS A 66 -31.87 -25.21 50.31
CA LYS A 66 -31.00 -25.91 49.34
C LYS A 66 -31.44 -25.68 47.88
N ASP A 67 -32.75 -25.65 47.64
CA ASP A 67 -33.31 -25.40 46.30
C ASP A 67 -33.04 -23.97 45.82
N GLN A 68 -33.07 -22.98 46.72
CA GLN A 68 -32.72 -21.60 46.39
C GLN A 68 -31.23 -21.45 46.08
N GLN A 69 -30.34 -22.13 46.83
CA GLN A 69 -28.90 -22.12 46.55
C GLN A 69 -28.58 -22.75 45.18
N TYR A 70 -29.25 -23.85 44.84
CA TYR A 70 -29.11 -24.49 43.53
C TYR A 70 -29.57 -23.57 42.40
N LYS A 71 -30.74 -22.94 42.54
CA LYS A 71 -31.28 -22.01 41.54
C LYS A 71 -30.36 -20.78 41.36
N LEU A 72 -29.82 -20.24 42.45
CA LEU A 72 -28.88 -19.11 42.40
C LEU A 72 -27.58 -19.47 41.67
N ALA A 73 -27.02 -20.66 41.95
CA ALA A 73 -25.81 -21.14 41.29
C ALA A 73 -26.02 -21.35 39.78
N LEU A 74 -27.17 -21.91 39.39
CA LEU A 74 -27.55 -22.06 37.99
C LEU A 74 -27.68 -20.71 37.27
N GLU A 75 -28.32 -19.74 37.90
CA GLU A 75 -28.53 -18.41 37.34
C GLU A 75 -27.22 -17.63 37.18
N GLN A 76 -26.31 -17.73 38.15
CA GLN A 76 -24.96 -17.17 38.04
C GLN A 76 -24.16 -17.81 36.90
N THR A 77 -24.25 -19.13 36.75
CA THR A 77 -23.55 -19.86 35.68
C THR A 77 -24.06 -19.44 34.30
N GLN A 78 -25.39 -19.32 34.15
CA GLN A 78 -26.00 -18.85 32.91
C GLN A 78 -25.64 -17.39 32.59
N ASN A 79 -25.60 -16.52 33.60
CA ASN A 79 -25.20 -15.13 33.39
C ASN A 79 -23.74 -15.01 32.94
N ARG A 80 -22.81 -15.79 33.51
CA ARG A 80 -21.39 -15.81 33.06
C ARG A 80 -21.26 -16.25 31.60
N VAL A 81 -22.05 -17.22 31.16
CA VAL A 81 -22.06 -17.65 29.74
C VAL A 81 -22.62 -16.55 28.83
N LYS A 82 -23.66 -15.83 29.27
CA LYS A 82 -24.21 -14.70 28.51
C LYS A 82 -23.21 -13.56 28.37
N THR A 83 -22.56 -13.13 29.46
CA THR A 83 -21.53 -12.09 29.39
C THR A 83 -20.34 -12.53 28.55
N PHE A 84 -19.88 -13.78 28.67
CA PHE A 84 -18.80 -14.29 27.82
C PHE A 84 -19.17 -14.27 26.33
N LYS A 85 -20.39 -14.69 25.96
CA LYS A 85 -20.87 -14.60 24.57
C LYS A 85 -20.89 -13.17 24.05
N ILE A 86 -21.40 -12.22 24.83
CA ILE A 86 -21.46 -10.81 24.44
C ILE A 86 -20.04 -10.26 24.27
N THR A 87 -19.16 -10.48 25.24
CA THR A 87 -17.76 -10.02 25.17
C THR A 87 -17.04 -10.64 23.96
N ALA A 88 -17.24 -11.92 23.67
CA ALA A 88 -16.65 -12.58 22.51
C ALA A 88 -17.12 -11.95 21.19
N ILE A 89 -18.43 -11.67 21.05
CA ILE A 89 -18.98 -11.00 19.86
C ILE A 89 -18.37 -9.61 19.69
N VAL A 90 -18.28 -8.81 20.76
CA VAL A 90 -17.71 -7.46 20.73
C VAL A 90 -16.24 -7.48 20.33
N VAL A 91 -15.44 -8.41 20.89
CA VAL A 91 -14.02 -8.56 20.56
C VAL A 91 -13.85 -8.97 19.09
N CYS A 92 -14.62 -9.93 18.60
CA CYS A 92 -14.58 -10.33 17.18
C CYS A 92 -14.96 -9.17 16.25
N PHE A 93 -15.99 -8.39 16.60
CA PHE A 93 -16.41 -7.24 15.81
C PHE A 93 -15.30 -6.17 15.72
N LEU A 94 -14.69 -5.80 16.86
CA LEU A 94 -13.58 -4.84 16.90
C LEU A 94 -12.35 -5.34 16.12
N ALA A 95 -12.02 -6.63 16.23
CA ALA A 95 -10.93 -7.23 15.46
C ALA A 95 -11.19 -7.14 13.94
N THR A 96 -12.44 -7.33 13.50
CA THR A 96 -12.82 -7.26 12.09
C THR A 96 -12.69 -5.84 11.55
N ILE A 97 -13.08 -4.82 12.32
CA ILE A 97 -12.91 -3.40 11.95
C ILE A 97 -11.42 -3.08 11.83
N ALA A 98 -10.61 -3.44 12.83
CA ALA A 98 -9.18 -3.17 12.83
C ALA A 98 -8.49 -3.78 11.60
N LEU A 99 -8.85 -5.03 11.25
CA LEU A 99 -8.30 -5.74 10.10
C LEU A 99 -8.75 -5.11 8.76
N SER A 100 -9.98 -4.59 8.70
CA SER A 100 -10.47 -3.87 7.51
C SER A 100 -9.72 -2.55 7.31
N VAL A 101 -9.52 -1.78 8.39
CA VAL A 101 -8.80 -0.50 8.35
C VAL A 101 -7.33 -0.69 7.97
N THR A 102 -6.64 -1.68 8.53
CA THR A 102 -5.24 -1.95 8.17
C THR A 102 -5.10 -2.41 6.73
N THR A 103 -5.99 -3.28 6.24
CA THR A 103 -6.00 -3.72 4.84
C THR A 103 -6.23 -2.54 3.90
N PHE A 104 -7.19 -1.67 4.22
CA PHE A 104 -7.47 -0.46 3.43
C PHE A 104 -6.31 0.53 3.46
N ALA A 105 -5.67 0.72 4.63
CA ALA A 105 -4.51 1.58 4.76
C ALA A 105 -3.32 1.08 3.93
N ILE A 106 -3.05 -0.23 3.92
CA ILE A 106 -2.01 -0.83 3.07
C ILE A 106 -2.34 -0.64 1.59
N TYR A 107 -3.60 -0.83 1.20
CA TYR A 107 -4.03 -0.61 -0.18
C TYR A 107 -3.83 0.84 -0.62
N MET A 108 -4.24 1.81 0.20
CA MET A 108 -4.08 3.24 -0.10
C MET A 108 -2.62 3.71 0.01
N ASN A 109 -1.82 3.07 0.86
CA ASN A 109 -0.40 3.39 1.05
C ASN A 109 0.52 2.59 0.12
N THR A 110 0.00 2.02 -0.97
CA THR A 110 0.84 1.79 -2.17
C THR A 110 1.15 3.12 -2.86
N THR A 111 1.60 4.11 -2.08
CA THR A 111 2.53 5.11 -2.58
C THR A 111 3.73 4.33 -3.05
N ILE A 112 4.08 4.52 -4.32
CA ILE A 112 5.24 3.97 -5.01
C ILE A 112 6.43 4.01 -4.05
N ASP A 113 6.74 2.90 -3.37
CA ASP A 113 7.94 2.83 -2.56
C ASP A 113 9.09 3.17 -3.52
N PRO A 114 9.97 4.13 -3.17
CA PRO A 114 11.17 4.33 -3.96
C PRO A 114 11.86 2.97 -4.11
N PRO A 115 12.40 2.66 -5.29
CA PRO A 115 13.10 1.41 -5.53
C PRO A 115 14.00 1.10 -4.32
N PRO A 116 14.09 -0.15 -3.83
CA PRO A 116 15.16 -0.49 -2.92
C PRO A 116 16.45 0.06 -3.54
N ASP A 117 17.26 0.80 -2.76
CA ASP A 117 18.35 1.74 -3.15
C ASP A 117 19.43 1.18 -4.13
N ASN A 118 19.23 -0.02 -4.67
CA ASN A 118 20.16 -0.82 -5.42
C ASN A 118 19.73 -1.08 -6.88
N GLU A 119 18.50 -0.73 -7.29
CA GLU A 119 17.94 -1.20 -8.58
C GLU A 119 17.76 -0.09 -9.64
N ALA A 120 17.40 1.13 -9.23
CA ALA A 120 17.53 2.29 -10.10
C ALA A 120 19.01 2.65 -10.27
N ARG A 121 19.45 2.83 -11.52
CA ARG A 121 20.84 3.15 -11.87
C ARG A 121 21.06 4.63 -12.16
N PHE A 122 19.99 5.40 -12.26
CA PHE A 122 20.02 6.86 -12.43
C PHE A 122 18.91 7.52 -11.62
N ASP A 123 19.09 8.82 -11.42
CA ASP A 123 18.09 9.72 -10.87
C ASP A 123 18.04 11.01 -11.72
N VAL A 124 16.94 11.75 -11.64
CA VAL A 124 16.71 12.99 -12.38
C VAL A 124 16.32 14.08 -11.39
N LYS A 125 17.09 15.17 -11.39
CA LYS A 125 16.83 16.32 -10.54
C LYS A 125 16.49 17.55 -11.34
N PHE A 126 15.64 18.38 -10.77
CA PHE A 126 15.45 19.73 -11.24
C PHE A 126 16.73 20.54 -11.08
N GLU A 127 17.19 21.18 -12.14
CA GLU A 127 18.32 22.10 -12.10
C GLU A 127 17.86 23.55 -12.13
N SER A 128 17.15 23.95 -13.20
CA SER A 128 16.74 25.33 -13.37
C SER A 128 15.55 25.47 -14.32
N ILE A 129 14.85 26.59 -14.16
CA ILE A 129 13.86 27.07 -15.11
C ILE A 129 14.18 28.52 -15.46
N LYS A 130 14.28 28.82 -16.75
CA LYS A 130 14.53 30.17 -17.25
C LYS A 130 13.27 30.69 -17.94
N TYR A 131 12.82 31.88 -17.55
CA TYR A 131 11.65 32.52 -18.14
C TYR A 131 12.09 33.61 -19.12
N PHE A 132 11.40 33.68 -20.25
CA PHE A 132 11.63 34.65 -21.31
C PHE A 132 10.29 35.26 -21.72
N LYS A 133 10.27 36.56 -21.99
CA LYS A 133 9.07 37.20 -22.53
C LYS A 133 9.05 37.08 -24.05
N VAL A 134 8.02 36.45 -24.61
CA VAL A 134 7.81 36.30 -26.06
C VAL A 134 6.48 36.94 -26.42
N GLY A 135 6.53 38.23 -26.78
CA GLY A 135 5.34 39.04 -27.03
C GLY A 135 4.48 39.20 -25.78
N LYS A 136 3.25 38.64 -25.81
CA LYS A 136 2.33 38.62 -24.66
C LYS A 136 2.43 37.35 -23.83
N GLN A 137 3.22 36.35 -24.23
CA GLN A 137 3.35 35.09 -23.50
C GLN A 137 4.68 35.02 -22.74
N ILE A 138 4.71 34.16 -21.73
CA ILE A 138 5.93 33.83 -20.99
C ILE A 138 6.39 32.47 -21.50
N ARG A 139 7.59 32.39 -22.06
CA ARG A 139 8.21 31.13 -22.46
C ARG A 139 9.12 30.65 -21.35
N ALA A 140 8.99 29.40 -20.93
CA ALA A 140 9.86 28.77 -19.97
C ALA A 140 10.76 27.74 -20.65
N GLN A 141 12.03 27.70 -20.26
CA GLN A 141 12.97 26.64 -20.58
C GLN A 141 13.32 25.90 -19.28
N LEU A 142 12.81 24.69 -19.15
CA LEU A 142 13.10 23.77 -18.06
C LEU A 142 14.35 22.95 -18.38
N THR A 143 15.26 22.86 -17.43
CA THR A 143 16.45 21.99 -17.48
C THR A 143 16.41 21.04 -16.29
N LEU A 144 16.50 19.74 -16.59
CA LEU A 144 16.63 18.66 -15.64
C LEU A 144 18.01 18.01 -15.83
N HIS A 145 18.61 17.54 -14.74
CA HIS A 145 19.88 16.82 -14.73
C HIS A 145 19.63 15.34 -14.43
N ALA A 146 19.95 14.48 -15.38
CA ALA A 146 20.00 13.04 -15.18
C ALA A 146 21.43 12.63 -14.79
N PHE A 147 21.61 11.93 -13.67
CA PHE A 147 22.92 11.52 -13.16
C PHE A 147 22.89 10.08 -12.66
N PRO A 148 24.04 9.37 -12.70
CA PRO A 148 24.08 7.99 -12.27
C PRO A 148 23.98 7.90 -10.74
N LEU A 149 23.33 6.84 -10.24
CA LEU A 149 23.35 6.49 -8.82
C LEU A 149 24.57 5.63 -8.46
N THR A 150 25.22 5.03 -9.46
CA THR A 150 26.42 4.21 -9.31
C THR A 150 27.71 4.97 -9.62
N ASN A 151 28.75 4.73 -8.83
CA ASN A 151 30.10 5.28 -9.06
C ASN A 151 30.95 4.41 -10.01
N LYS A 152 30.47 3.25 -10.46
CA LYS A 152 31.25 2.35 -11.32
C LYS A 152 31.11 2.74 -12.79
N ASN A 153 32.22 3.08 -13.43
CA ASN A 153 32.26 3.43 -14.85
C ASN A 153 31.87 2.30 -15.81
N THR A 154 31.82 1.06 -15.31
CA THR A 154 31.36 -0.13 -16.06
C THR A 154 29.84 -0.28 -16.07
N GLU A 155 29.13 0.44 -15.21
CA GLU A 155 27.67 0.41 -15.13
C GLU A 155 27.11 1.64 -15.85
N ALA A 156 25.95 1.48 -16.47
CA ALA A 156 25.21 2.58 -17.09
C ALA A 156 23.71 2.33 -16.93
N ALA A 157 22.96 3.42 -16.98
CA ALA A 157 21.52 3.42 -17.10
C ALA A 157 21.12 3.99 -18.46
N THR A 158 20.11 3.40 -19.08
CA THR A 158 19.57 3.86 -20.35
C THR A 158 18.18 4.43 -20.10
N ILE A 159 17.99 5.72 -20.36
CA ILE A 159 16.69 6.37 -20.33
C ILE A 159 16.08 6.26 -21.73
N PHE A 160 14.99 5.53 -21.87
CA PHE A 160 14.38 5.24 -23.18
C PHE A 160 13.04 5.95 -23.41
N THR A 161 12.44 6.52 -22.36
CA THR A 161 11.26 7.38 -22.48
C THR A 161 11.10 8.19 -21.21
N GLY A 162 10.26 9.22 -21.26
CA GLY A 162 9.89 10.01 -20.11
C GLY A 162 8.78 10.98 -20.43
N LYS A 163 8.30 11.68 -19.42
CA LYS A 163 7.24 12.67 -19.53
C LYS A 163 7.50 13.84 -18.60
N ILE A 164 7.07 15.02 -19.06
CA ILE A 164 6.96 16.22 -18.25
C ILE A 164 5.54 16.74 -18.39
N ASP A 165 4.87 16.96 -17.26
CA ASP A 165 3.58 17.62 -17.16
C ASP A 165 3.73 18.92 -16.36
N VAL A 166 3.18 20.01 -16.87
CA VAL A 166 3.18 21.32 -16.23
C VAL A 166 1.75 21.74 -15.99
N HIS A 167 1.43 22.03 -14.74
CA HIS A 167 0.11 22.46 -14.31
C HIS A 167 0.16 23.86 -13.70
N ASN A 168 -0.91 24.61 -13.86
CA ASN A 168 -1.21 25.80 -13.07
C ASN A 168 -1.60 25.34 -11.66
N GLU A 169 -0.77 25.67 -10.67
CA GLU A 169 -0.98 25.24 -9.29
C GLU A 169 -2.29 25.81 -8.70
N ASP A 170 -2.67 27.03 -9.09
CA ASP A 170 -3.90 27.68 -8.59
C ASP A 170 -5.18 26.96 -9.05
N LEU A 171 -5.09 26.15 -10.11
CA LEU A 171 -6.21 25.39 -10.68
C LEU A 171 -6.08 23.88 -10.42
N TYR A 172 -5.02 23.43 -9.74
CA TYR A 172 -4.74 22.02 -9.54
C TYR A 172 -5.65 21.41 -8.47
N ASP A 173 -6.50 20.46 -8.86
CA ASP A 173 -7.41 19.76 -7.96
C ASP A 173 -6.84 18.39 -7.58
N LYS A 174 -6.48 18.22 -6.31
CA LYS A 174 -5.92 16.96 -5.76
C LYS A 174 -6.94 15.82 -5.67
N THR A 175 -8.24 16.13 -5.80
CA THR A 175 -9.31 15.13 -5.66
C THR A 175 -9.64 14.42 -6.97
N ILE A 176 -9.20 14.97 -8.10
CA ILE A 176 -9.44 14.38 -9.42
C ILE A 176 -8.37 13.31 -9.67
N ASP A 177 -8.82 12.09 -9.93
CA ASP A 177 -7.95 11.04 -10.47
C ASP A 177 -7.56 11.39 -11.90
N THR A 178 -6.31 11.82 -12.09
CA THR A 178 -5.77 12.21 -13.39
C THR A 178 -5.21 11.02 -14.18
N SER A 179 -5.27 9.80 -13.66
CA SER A 179 -4.63 8.63 -14.28
C SER A 179 -5.21 8.23 -15.65
N ASN A 180 -6.42 8.68 -15.99
CA ASN A 180 -7.10 8.38 -17.24
C ASN A 180 -7.47 9.63 -18.05
N LEU A 181 -6.96 10.81 -17.66
CA LEU A 181 -7.30 12.08 -18.29
C LEU A 181 -6.09 12.61 -19.06
N THR A 182 -6.33 13.01 -20.30
CA THR A 182 -5.32 13.70 -21.10
C THR A 182 -5.07 15.11 -20.55
N CYS A 183 -3.90 15.68 -20.84
CA CYS A 183 -3.58 17.05 -20.43
C CYS A 183 -4.66 18.04 -20.90
N LYS A 184 -5.22 17.85 -22.10
CA LYS A 184 -6.31 18.68 -22.65
C LYS A 184 -7.61 18.65 -21.84
N GLU A 185 -7.88 17.55 -21.14
CA GLU A 185 -9.09 17.38 -20.32
C GLU A 185 -8.90 17.95 -18.91
N ILE A 186 -7.65 18.12 -18.48
CA ILE A 186 -7.32 18.65 -17.16
C ILE A 186 -7.19 20.17 -17.23
N LYS A 187 -8.14 20.89 -16.62
CA LYS A 187 -8.18 22.36 -16.59
C LYS A 187 -6.88 23.02 -16.11
N SER A 188 -6.15 22.38 -15.19
CA SER A 188 -4.88 22.89 -14.69
C SER A 188 -3.71 22.65 -15.62
N CYS A 189 -3.79 21.70 -16.57
CA CYS A 189 -2.64 21.34 -17.39
C CYS A 189 -2.35 22.44 -18.42
N LEU A 190 -1.11 22.92 -18.40
CA LEU A 190 -0.59 23.96 -19.29
C LEU A 190 0.23 23.34 -20.42
N TYR A 191 0.93 22.25 -20.14
CA TYR A 191 1.84 21.61 -21.07
C TYR A 191 2.07 20.14 -20.67
N ALA A 192 2.12 19.27 -21.65
CA ALA A 192 2.56 17.88 -21.50
C ALA A 192 3.50 17.53 -22.65
N LYS A 193 4.62 16.88 -22.35
CA LYS A 193 5.52 16.33 -23.35
C LYS A 193 5.94 14.92 -22.96
N VAL A 194 5.72 13.98 -23.87
CA VAL A 194 6.32 12.64 -23.84
C VAL A 194 7.57 12.67 -24.72
N PHE A 195 8.67 12.14 -24.20
CA PHE A 195 9.96 12.06 -24.90
C PHE A 195 10.08 10.74 -25.68
N GLU A 196 9.24 10.58 -26.71
CA GLU A 196 9.24 9.40 -27.59
C GLU A 196 10.55 9.28 -28.39
N GLU A 197 11.24 10.41 -28.61
CA GLU A 197 12.54 10.43 -29.27
C GLU A 197 13.57 9.52 -28.58
N TYR A 198 13.47 9.36 -27.25
CA TYR A 198 14.39 8.52 -26.47
C TYR A 198 14.16 7.02 -26.70
N THR A 199 13.03 6.63 -27.29
CA THR A 199 12.79 5.22 -27.62
C THR A 199 13.69 4.77 -28.76
N ASN A 200 13.93 5.67 -29.72
CA ASN A 200 14.80 5.42 -30.87
C ASN A 200 16.26 5.80 -30.59
N ASP A 201 16.48 6.85 -29.79
CA ASP A 201 17.80 7.34 -29.40
C ASP A 201 17.90 7.50 -27.87
N PRO A 202 18.10 6.39 -27.12
CA PRO A 202 18.08 6.43 -25.67
C PRO A 202 19.25 7.23 -25.07
N ILE A 203 18.96 7.97 -23.98
CA ILE A 203 20.00 8.68 -23.24
C ILE A 203 20.77 7.70 -22.36
N ILE A 204 22.09 7.68 -22.48
CA ILE A 204 22.96 6.84 -21.65
C ILE A 204 23.57 7.67 -20.53
N VAL A 205 23.25 7.30 -19.28
CA VAL A 205 23.82 7.88 -18.07
C VAL A 205 24.86 6.91 -17.52
N LYS A 206 26.15 7.20 -17.74
CA LYS A 206 27.26 6.32 -17.33
C LYS A 206 27.59 6.52 -15.85
N GLY A 207 27.80 5.43 -15.13
CA GLY A 207 28.27 5.42 -13.76
C GLY A 207 29.61 6.15 -13.60
N GLY A 208 29.80 6.79 -12.45
CA GLY A 208 31.00 7.55 -12.11
C GLY A 208 31.31 8.76 -13.00
N ASN A 209 30.42 9.10 -13.95
CA ASN A 209 30.51 10.35 -14.70
C ASN A 209 30.05 11.51 -13.79
N PRO A 210 30.92 12.49 -13.49
CA PRO A 210 30.54 13.63 -12.66
C PRO A 210 29.63 14.62 -13.39
N ASN A 211 29.55 14.55 -14.73
CA ASN A 211 28.76 15.47 -15.52
C ASN A 211 27.36 14.88 -15.77
N PRO A 212 26.29 15.51 -15.27
CA PRO A 212 24.93 15.07 -15.55
C PRO A 212 24.61 15.25 -17.04
N VAL A 213 23.63 14.48 -17.52
CA VAL A 213 23.03 14.65 -18.84
C VAL A 213 21.86 15.63 -18.72
N ASN A 214 21.87 16.67 -19.56
CA ASN A 214 20.84 17.70 -19.53
C ASN A 214 19.63 17.27 -20.36
N ILE A 215 18.46 17.23 -19.72
CA ILE A 215 17.17 17.05 -20.37
C ILE A 215 16.49 18.41 -20.37
N THR A 216 16.16 18.92 -21.56
CA THR A 216 15.57 20.25 -21.70
C THR A 216 14.19 20.19 -22.34
N SER A 217 13.30 21.07 -21.87
CA SER A 217 11.97 21.25 -22.45
C SER A 217 11.60 22.72 -22.47
N ILE A 218 10.88 23.14 -23.50
CA ILE A 218 10.44 24.52 -23.70
C ILE A 218 8.93 24.52 -23.84
N PHE A 219 8.26 25.41 -23.09
CA PHE A 219 6.81 25.55 -23.11
C PHE A 219 6.38 26.99 -22.85
N ASP A 220 5.19 27.33 -23.32
CA ASP A 220 4.61 28.66 -23.15
C ASP A 220 3.61 28.65 -21.98
N ILE A 221 3.65 29.69 -21.16
CA ILE A 221 2.87 29.89 -19.94
C ILE A 221 1.99 31.14 -20.12
N PRO A 222 0.68 31.06 -19.84
CA PRO A 222 -0.19 32.23 -19.83
C PRO A 222 0.27 33.27 -18.78
N PRO A 223 0.24 34.58 -19.09
CA PRO A 223 0.70 35.63 -18.15
C PRO A 223 -0.04 35.70 -16.82
N SER A 224 -1.24 35.11 -16.76
CA SER A 224 -2.06 35.05 -15.54
C SER A 224 -1.56 34.02 -14.53
N VAL A 225 -0.71 33.08 -14.93
CA VAL A 225 -0.21 32.00 -14.07
C VAL A 225 0.94 32.52 -13.21
N LYS A 226 0.80 32.36 -11.89
CA LYS A 226 1.81 32.80 -10.90
C LYS A 226 2.66 31.66 -10.38
N LEU A 227 2.08 30.46 -10.25
CA LEU A 227 2.72 29.26 -9.75
C LEU A 227 2.47 28.12 -10.72
N ILE A 228 3.54 27.37 -11.04
CA ILE A 228 3.44 26.15 -11.81
C ILE A 228 3.88 24.95 -10.97
N ARG A 229 3.18 23.84 -11.14
CA ARG A 229 3.57 22.52 -10.67
C ARG A 229 4.11 21.73 -11.84
N ILE A 230 5.33 21.23 -11.72
CA ILE A 230 5.98 20.41 -12.76
C ILE A 230 6.12 19.01 -12.20
N TRP A 231 5.48 18.05 -12.84
CA TRP A 231 5.66 16.63 -12.60
C TRP A 231 6.52 16.06 -13.72
N PHE A 232 7.47 15.19 -13.39
CA PHE A 232 8.22 14.48 -14.40
C PHE A 232 8.48 13.03 -13.99
N ALA A 233 8.60 12.16 -14.99
CA ALA A 233 8.99 10.76 -14.83
C ALA A 233 9.83 10.32 -16.01
N PHE A 234 10.97 9.68 -15.76
CA PHE A 234 11.86 9.11 -16.77
C PHE A 234 12.12 7.65 -16.48
N TYR A 235 12.06 6.80 -17.50
CA TYR A 235 12.08 5.34 -17.34
C TYR A 235 13.42 4.73 -17.75
N GLN A 236 13.91 3.83 -16.90
CA GLN A 236 15.07 2.99 -17.16
C GLN A 236 14.72 1.86 -18.12
N LYS A 237 15.58 1.60 -19.10
CA LYS A 237 15.43 0.46 -20.02
C LYS A 237 15.84 -0.85 -19.34
N GLU A 238 16.89 -0.82 -18.53
CA GLU A 238 17.36 -2.00 -17.80
C GLU A 238 16.41 -2.34 -16.64
N ALA A 239 15.89 -3.56 -16.63
CA ALA A 239 15.18 -4.14 -15.49
C ALA A 239 16.09 -5.16 -14.77
N ASN A 240 15.53 -5.87 -13.78
CA ASN A 240 16.26 -6.87 -13.01
C ASN A 240 16.61 -8.12 -13.83
N ASN A 241 17.60 -8.90 -13.40
CA ASN A 241 17.92 -10.21 -13.99
C ASN A 241 18.17 -10.21 -15.51
N ASN A 242 18.76 -9.13 -16.05
CA ASN A 242 18.96 -8.90 -17.49
C ASN A 242 17.66 -8.72 -18.30
N ASN A 243 16.54 -8.44 -17.65
CA ASN A 243 15.30 -8.10 -18.32
C ASN A 243 15.34 -6.65 -18.84
N LEU A 244 14.45 -6.34 -19.79
CA LEU A 244 14.38 -5.06 -20.47
C LEU A 244 12.96 -4.50 -20.40
N CYS A 245 12.86 -3.21 -20.10
CA CYS A 245 11.66 -2.41 -20.27
C CYS A 245 11.47 -2.05 -21.73
N THR A 246 10.26 -2.29 -22.21
CA THR A 246 9.82 -1.94 -23.57
C THR A 246 8.41 -1.38 -23.54
N ILE A 247 8.02 -0.74 -24.63
CA ILE A 247 6.64 -0.31 -24.85
C ILE A 247 5.77 -1.54 -25.10
N ASP A 248 4.67 -1.64 -24.35
CA ASP A 248 3.60 -2.61 -24.54
C ASP A 248 2.72 -2.17 -25.73
N THR A 249 3.03 -2.70 -26.90
CA THR A 249 2.29 -2.42 -28.14
C THR A 249 0.91 -3.07 -28.19
N VAL A 250 0.58 -3.97 -27.25
CA VAL A 250 -0.73 -4.63 -27.20
C VAL A 250 -1.77 -3.70 -26.61
N LYS A 251 -1.37 -2.86 -25.64
CA LYS A 251 -2.25 -1.85 -25.06
C LYS A 251 -2.20 -0.59 -25.91
N PRO A 252 -3.37 -0.03 -26.30
CA PRO A 252 -3.38 1.22 -27.02
C PRO A 252 -2.71 2.31 -26.15
N PRO A 253 -1.80 3.11 -26.71
CA PRO A 253 -1.24 4.23 -25.97
C PRO A 253 -2.37 5.20 -25.59
N LEU A 254 -2.38 5.62 -24.33
CA LEU A 254 -3.22 6.74 -23.92
C LEU A 254 -2.67 8.01 -24.58
N LYS A 255 -3.57 8.82 -25.15
CA LYS A 255 -3.21 9.97 -25.97
C LYS A 255 -2.51 11.01 -25.05
N GLU A 256 -1.27 11.38 -25.37
CA GLU A 256 -0.46 12.33 -24.56
C GLU A 256 0.07 11.75 -23.23
N GLU A 257 0.09 10.43 -23.08
CA GLU A 257 0.65 9.74 -21.92
C GLU A 257 1.88 8.89 -22.28
N ILE A 258 2.63 8.49 -21.26
CA ILE A 258 3.68 7.48 -21.44
C ILE A 258 2.98 6.20 -21.89
N PRO A 259 3.40 5.58 -23.01
CA PRO A 259 2.80 4.34 -23.44
C PRO A 259 2.97 3.28 -22.36
N TYR A 260 2.02 2.34 -22.26
CA TYR A 260 2.14 1.25 -21.29
C TYR A 260 3.48 0.56 -21.45
N LEU A 261 4.17 0.33 -20.33
CA LEU A 261 5.46 -0.33 -20.33
C LEU A 261 5.28 -1.77 -19.85
N LYS A 262 6.06 -2.67 -20.42
CA LYS A 262 6.17 -4.06 -19.96
C LYS A 262 7.63 -4.47 -19.86
N VAL A 263 7.90 -5.44 -19.00
CA VAL A 263 9.23 -6.02 -18.84
C VAL A 263 9.29 -7.34 -19.59
N ILE A 264 10.24 -7.44 -20.51
CA ILE A 264 10.52 -8.64 -21.29
C ILE A 264 11.90 -9.21 -20.94
N THR A 265 12.05 -10.53 -21.03
CA THR A 265 13.37 -11.16 -20.97
C THR A 265 14.20 -10.81 -22.20
N THR A 266 15.50 -11.13 -22.18
CA THR A 266 16.35 -11.04 -23.38
C THR A 266 15.87 -11.90 -24.54
N LYS A 267 14.99 -12.88 -24.29
CA LYS A 267 14.34 -13.72 -25.30
C LYS A 267 13.01 -13.14 -25.80
N GLY A 268 12.55 -12.02 -25.23
CA GLY A 268 11.28 -11.38 -25.57
C GLY A 268 10.06 -11.96 -24.85
N GLU A 269 10.25 -12.77 -23.80
CA GLU A 269 9.15 -13.34 -23.01
C GLU A 269 8.69 -12.34 -21.96
N ASP A 270 7.37 -12.19 -21.76
CA ASP A 270 6.83 -11.30 -20.73
C ASP A 270 7.19 -11.78 -19.32
N THR A 271 7.44 -10.83 -18.41
CA THR A 271 7.78 -11.11 -17.01
C THR A 271 6.94 -10.27 -16.05
N THR A 272 6.93 -10.64 -14.77
CA THR A 272 6.26 -9.88 -13.69
C THR A 272 7.14 -8.79 -13.07
N ASP A 273 8.33 -8.56 -13.63
CA ASP A 273 9.24 -7.52 -13.14
C ASP A 273 8.68 -6.13 -13.43
N LYS A 274 9.24 -5.12 -12.75
CA LYS A 274 8.80 -3.73 -12.87
C LYS A 274 9.83 -2.90 -13.63
N CYS A 275 9.33 -1.87 -14.33
CA CYS A 275 10.18 -0.83 -14.89
C CYS A 275 10.52 0.21 -13.85
N TRP A 276 11.80 0.51 -13.72
CA TRP A 276 12.30 1.54 -12.82
C TRP A 276 12.13 2.92 -13.46
N GLN A 277 11.78 3.91 -12.64
CA GLN A 277 11.62 5.29 -13.07
C GLN A 277 12.19 6.25 -12.02
N ALA A 278 12.74 7.37 -12.48
CA ALA A 278 13.03 8.54 -11.66
C ALA A 278 11.86 9.52 -11.81
N THR A 279 11.22 9.90 -10.70
CA THR A 279 10.07 10.82 -10.69
C THR A 279 10.20 11.82 -9.56
N ASP A 280 9.78 13.05 -9.82
CA ASP A 280 9.71 14.11 -8.82
C ASP A 280 8.62 15.13 -9.18
N VAL A 281 8.26 15.95 -8.20
CA VAL A 281 7.28 17.03 -8.32
C VAL A 281 7.83 18.30 -7.71
N ILE A 282 7.90 19.35 -8.51
CA ILE A 282 8.36 20.66 -8.08
C ILE A 282 7.27 21.71 -8.26
N ILE A 283 7.26 22.71 -7.37
CA ILE A 283 6.41 23.89 -7.48
C ILE A 283 7.33 25.08 -7.65
N GLN A 284 7.14 25.86 -8.71
CA GLN A 284 7.98 27.01 -9.04
C GLN A 284 7.15 28.27 -9.27
N PRO A 285 7.55 29.42 -8.70
CA PRO A 285 6.97 30.69 -9.08
C PRO A 285 7.38 31.07 -10.50
N VAL A 286 6.42 31.66 -11.22
CA VAL A 286 6.64 32.25 -12.53
C VAL A 286 7.12 33.68 -12.28
N ALA A 287 8.44 33.88 -12.37
CA ALA A 287 9.09 35.17 -12.19
C ALA A 287 9.70 35.62 -13.53
N LEU A 288 9.33 36.82 -13.97
CA LEU A 288 9.91 37.51 -15.14
C LEU A 288 11.01 38.48 -14.71
#